data_AF-A0A975EKB4-F1
#
_entry.id   AF-A0A975EKB4-F1
#
_cell.length_a   1.000
_cell.length_b   1.000
_cell.length_c   1.000
_cell.angle_alpha   90.00
_cell.angle_beta   90.00
_cell.angle_gamma   90.00
#
_symmetry.space_group_name_H-M   'P 1'
#
loop_
_entity.id
_entity.type
_entity.pdbx_description
1 polymer ?
#
loop_
_entity_poly.entity_id
_entity_poly.type
_entity_poly.pdbx_seq_one_letter_code
_entity_poly.pdbx_strand_id
1 'polypeptide(L)'
;MTTQEIQQYIDSAIRSRFDGFTSESGEIMTDEGGDGRFFGKVAATMYAGLPNGKITYLAIGETEKRTQIIKLGDSECLKPGKTELDLLLRKELGIE
;
A
#
# COMPACT_ATOMS: atom_id res chain seq x y z
N MET A 1 0.06 -13.05 -0.73
CA MET A 1 0.94 -12.66 -1.85
C MET A 1 2.25 -12.15 -1.26
N THR A 2 3.38 -12.19 -1.97
CA THR A 2 4.64 -11.59 -1.49
C THR A 2 4.56 -10.07 -1.51
N THR A 3 5.40 -9.39 -0.74
CA THR A 3 5.50 -7.92 -0.73
C THR A 3 5.76 -7.36 -2.12
N GLN A 4 6.69 -7.97 -2.88
CA GLN A 4 7.03 -7.53 -4.23
C GLN A 4 5.86 -7.70 -5.20
N GLU A 5 5.13 -8.82 -5.14
CA GLU A 5 3.94 -9.03 -5.98
C GLU A 5 2.85 -7.99 -5.70
N ILE A 6 2.61 -7.67 -4.43
CA ILE A 6 1.63 -6.66 -4.03
C ILE A 6 2.05 -5.28 -4.55
N GLN A 7 3.31 -4.89 -4.32
CA GLN A 7 3.82 -3.60 -4.75
C GLN A 7 3.76 -3.45 -6.28
N GLN A 8 4.19 -4.48 -7.04
CA GLN A 8 4.08 -4.50 -8.49
C GLN A 8 2.63 -4.43 -8.98
N TYR A 9 1.70 -5.09 -8.29
CA TYR A 9 0.27 -5.05 -8.62
C TYR A 9 -0.29 -3.63 -8.49
N ILE A 10 -0.07 -2.99 -7.34
CA ILE A 10 -0.52 -1.62 -7.07
C ILE A 10 0.15 -0.63 -8.03
N ASP A 11 1.48 -0.73 -8.22
CA ASP A 11 2.22 0.13 -9.15
C ASP A 11 1.68 0.03 -10.58
N SER A 12 1.42 -1.18 -11.05
CA SER A 12 0.91 -1.41 -12.40
C SER A 12 -0.49 -0.82 -12.57
N ALA A 13 -1.35 -0.99 -11.57
CA ALA A 13 -2.70 -0.43 -11.58
C ALA A 13 -2.66 1.11 -11.64
N ILE A 14 -1.86 1.75 -10.79
CA ILE A 14 -1.69 3.21 -10.76
C ILE A 14 -1.13 3.72 -12.09
N ARG A 15 -0.05 3.10 -12.62
CA ARG A 15 0.55 3.47 -13.92
C ARG A 15 -0.40 3.31 -15.10
N SER A 16 -1.34 2.37 -15.03
CA SER A 16 -2.30 2.15 -16.11
C SER A 16 -3.40 3.22 -16.17
N ARG A 17 -3.61 3.97 -15.08
CA ARG A 17 -4.71 4.94 -14.96
C ARG A 17 -4.26 6.38 -14.84
N PHE A 18 -3.05 6.63 -14.34
CA PHE A 18 -2.57 7.97 -14.07
C PHE A 18 -1.19 8.21 -14.69
N ASP A 19 -1.07 9.35 -15.36
CA ASP A 19 0.19 9.84 -15.92
C ASP A 19 0.81 10.90 -15.00
N GLY A 20 2.14 11.04 -15.06
CA GLY A 20 2.85 12.15 -14.39
C GLY A 20 2.96 12.06 -12.87
N PHE A 21 2.57 10.95 -12.25
CA PHE A 21 2.81 10.70 -10.83
C PHE A 21 4.27 10.27 -10.59
N THR A 22 4.75 10.46 -9.36
CA THR A 22 6.05 9.95 -8.90
C THR A 22 5.84 8.92 -7.80
N SER A 23 6.75 7.94 -7.74
CA SER A 23 6.76 6.90 -6.70
C SER A 23 8.13 6.77 -6.05
N GLU A 24 8.17 6.75 -4.73
CA GLU A 24 9.40 6.52 -3.96
C GLU A 24 9.16 5.38 -2.98
N SER A 25 10.02 4.36 -3.01
CA SER A 25 9.90 3.18 -2.15
C SER A 25 11.05 3.09 -1.17
N GLY A 26 10.75 2.63 0.03
CA GLY A 26 11.71 2.41 1.10
C GLY A 26 11.23 1.35 2.08
N GLU A 27 12.06 1.08 3.07
CA GLU A 27 11.73 0.15 4.15
C GLU A 27 11.84 0.89 5.47
N ILE A 28 10.84 0.71 6.32
CA ILE A 28 10.75 1.35 7.62
C ILE A 28 10.70 0.26 8.68
N MET A 29 11.46 0.46 9.75
CA MET A 29 11.38 -0.36 10.96
C MET A 29 10.29 0.26 11.84
N THR A 30 9.22 -0.48 12.14
CA THR A 30 8.23 0.01 13.12
C THR A 30 8.62 -0.48 14.51
N ASP A 31 8.81 0.46 15.42
CA ASP A 31 9.04 0.20 16.84
C ASP A 31 7.72 -0.24 17.53
N GLU A 32 7.79 -0.66 18.79
CA GLU A 32 6.62 -1.03 19.63
C GLU A 32 5.59 0.11 19.84
N GLY A 33 5.75 1.26 19.18
CA GLY A 33 4.86 2.43 19.23
C GLY A 33 4.43 3.00 17.87
N GLY A 34 4.54 2.26 16.75
CA GLY A 34 4.06 2.69 15.42
C GLY A 34 2.52 2.82 15.31
N ASP A 35 1.93 2.71 14.10
CA ASP A 35 0.46 2.72 13.85
C ASP A 35 -0.30 1.57 14.58
N GLY A 36 0.35 0.86 15.51
CA GLY A 36 -0.14 -0.27 16.32
C GLY A 36 -0.44 -1.54 15.52
N ARG A 37 -0.62 -1.41 14.20
CA ARG A 37 -1.07 -2.47 13.30
C ARG A 37 0.05 -3.15 12.54
N PHE A 38 1.14 -2.43 12.27
CA PHE A 38 2.34 -2.97 11.65
C PHE A 38 3.38 -3.26 12.73
N PHE A 39 4.01 -4.42 12.62
CA PHE A 39 5.03 -4.90 13.53
C PHE A 39 6.26 -5.32 12.74
N GLY A 40 7.43 -4.85 13.16
CA GLY A 40 8.66 -5.15 12.47
C GLY A 40 8.83 -4.38 11.16
N LYS A 41 9.33 -5.07 10.13
CA LYS A 41 9.80 -4.44 8.89
C LYS A 41 8.61 -4.17 7.97
N VAL A 42 8.47 -2.93 7.52
CA VAL A 42 7.40 -2.49 6.63
C VAL A 42 8.01 -1.97 5.34
N ALA A 43 7.56 -2.51 4.21
CA ALA A 43 7.84 -1.91 2.91
C ALA A 43 6.83 -0.78 2.68
N ALA A 44 7.33 0.41 2.39
CA ALA A 44 6.51 1.59 2.19
C ALA A 44 6.79 2.22 0.82
N THR A 45 5.75 2.61 0.11
CA THR A 45 5.83 3.34 -1.15
C THR A 45 4.97 4.60 -1.07
N MET A 46 5.58 5.75 -1.34
CA MET A 46 4.90 7.03 -1.46
C MET A 46 4.55 7.27 -2.93
N TYR A 47 3.29 7.62 -3.21
CA TYR A 47 2.83 8.08 -4.52
C TYR A 47 2.42 9.55 -4.43
N ALA A 48 3.05 10.40 -5.24
CA ALA A 48 2.75 11.83 -5.32
C ALA A 48 2.31 12.22 -6.74
N GLY A 49 1.50 13.27 -6.86
CA GLY A 49 0.98 13.73 -8.16
C GLY A 49 -0.26 12.98 -8.66
N LEU A 50 -0.95 12.23 -7.79
CA LEU A 50 -2.22 11.59 -8.13
C LEU A 50 -3.35 12.65 -8.23
N PRO A 51 -4.43 12.40 -9.00
CA PRO A 51 -5.44 13.42 -9.35
C PRO A 51 -6.14 14.07 -8.16
N ASN A 52 -6.14 13.40 -7.01
CA ASN A 52 -6.74 13.88 -5.77
C ASN A 52 -5.87 14.95 -5.07
N GLY A 53 -4.69 15.29 -5.62
CA GLY A 53 -3.72 16.22 -5.07
C GLY A 53 -3.06 15.76 -3.77
N LYS A 54 -3.45 14.59 -3.25
CA LYS A 54 -2.95 14.00 -2.02
C LYS A 54 -1.80 13.05 -2.31
N ILE A 55 -0.82 13.06 -1.43
CA ILE A 55 0.17 11.99 -1.35
C ILE A 55 -0.52 10.75 -0.81
N THR A 56 -0.39 9.63 -1.51
CA THR A 56 -0.95 8.33 -1.11
C THR A 56 0.20 7.42 -0.70
N TYR A 57 0.08 6.76 0.45
CA TYR A 57 1.10 5.84 0.94
C TYR A 57 0.58 4.41 0.85
N LEU A 58 1.41 3.53 0.29
CA LEU A 58 1.27 2.09 0.40
C LEU A 58 2.21 1.60 1.51
N ALA A 59 1.69 0.84 2.47
CA ALA A 59 2.47 0.15 3.49
C ALA A 59 2.14 -1.34 3.45
N ILE A 60 3.15 -2.19 3.40
CA ILE A 60 3.03 -3.64 3.38
C ILE A 60 3.90 -4.20 4.49
N GLY A 61 3.29 -4.97 5.39
CA GLY A 61 4.01 -5.60 6.48
C GLY A 61 3.17 -6.67 7.14
N GLU A 62 3.43 -6.90 8.41
CA GLU A 62 2.71 -7.88 9.21
C GLU A 62 2.23 -7.26 10.51
N THR A 63 1.13 -7.78 11.04
CA THR A 63 0.71 -7.51 12.42
C THR A 63 1.59 -8.27 13.40
N GLU A 64 1.54 -7.94 14.69
CA GLU A 64 2.17 -8.73 15.78
C GLU A 64 1.82 -10.24 15.70
N LYS A 65 0.58 -10.57 15.29
CA LYS A 65 0.12 -11.95 15.09
C LYS A 65 0.62 -12.61 13.78
N ARG A 66 1.65 -12.06 13.14
CA ARG A 66 2.22 -12.50 11.84
C ARG A 66 1.19 -12.64 10.72
N THR A 67 0.15 -11.81 10.77
CA THR A 67 -0.83 -11.71 9.69
C THR A 67 -0.39 -10.60 8.75
N GLN A 68 -0.24 -10.90 7.46
CA GLN A 68 0.07 -9.87 6.47
C GLN A 68 -1.02 -8.79 6.45
N ILE A 69 -0.60 -7.53 6.46
CA ILE A 69 -1.46 -6.36 6.39
C ILE A 69 -0.91 -5.40 5.33
N ILE A 70 -1.83 -4.85 4.55
CA ILE A 70 -1.57 -3.78 3.58
C ILE A 70 -2.42 -2.57 3.96
N LYS A 71 -1.84 -1.37 3.85
CA LYS A 71 -2.56 -0.10 3.92
C LYS A 71 -2.24 0.71 2.67
N LEU A 72 -3.26 1.22 1.99
CA LEU A 72 -3.16 2.15 0.89
C LEU A 72 -3.97 3.39 1.26
N GLY A 73 -3.31 4.55 1.38
CA GLY A 73 -3.97 5.77 1.85
C GLY A 73 -4.63 5.55 3.22
N ASP A 74 -5.94 5.73 3.27
CA ASP A 74 -6.76 5.55 4.47
C ASP A 74 -7.38 4.15 4.60
N SER A 75 -7.31 3.33 3.54
CA SER A 75 -7.86 1.97 3.53
C SER A 75 -6.81 0.92 3.84
N GLU A 76 -7.24 -0.18 4.46
CA GLU A 76 -6.38 -1.31 4.78
C GLU A 76 -7.06 -2.66 4.55
N CYS A 77 -6.25 -3.72 4.44
CA CYS A 77 -6.71 -5.08 4.31
C CYS A 77 -5.76 -6.06 5.02
N LEU A 78 -6.36 -7.02 5.73
CA LEU A 78 -5.66 -8.18 6.27
C LEU A 78 -5.69 -9.33 5.27
N LYS A 79 -4.55 -10.03 5.11
CA LYS A 79 -4.37 -11.18 4.20
C LYS A 79 -4.75 -10.84 2.74
N PRO A 80 -4.06 -9.88 2.10
CA PRO A 80 -4.44 -9.43 0.77
C PRO A 80 -4.32 -10.54 -0.27
N GLY A 81 -5.43 -10.77 -0.98
CA GLY A 81 -5.48 -11.39 -2.30
C GLY A 81 -5.77 -10.34 -3.38
N LYS A 82 -5.86 -10.77 -4.64
CA LYS A 82 -6.10 -9.86 -5.77
C LYS A 82 -7.40 -9.05 -5.60
N THR A 83 -8.50 -9.73 -5.25
CA THR A 83 -9.80 -9.09 -5.04
C THR A 83 -9.73 -7.99 -3.98
N GLU A 84 -9.00 -8.22 -2.89
CA GLU A 84 -8.83 -7.23 -1.83
C GLU A 84 -7.99 -6.04 -2.30
N LEU A 85 -6.95 -6.27 -3.11
CA LEU A 85 -6.16 -5.19 -3.70
C LEU A 85 -7.00 -4.34 -4.67
N ASP A 86 -7.84 -4.97 -5.50
CA ASP A 86 -8.75 -4.26 -6.40
C ASP A 86 -9.74 -3.39 -5.61
N LEU A 87 -10.27 -3.90 -4.50
CA LEU A 87 -11.14 -3.13 -3.62
C LEU A 87 -10.43 -1.93 -2.97
N LEU A 88 -9.15 -2.08 -2.60
CA LEU A 88 -8.34 -0.97 -2.07
C LEU A 88 -8.11 0.10 -3.15
N LEU A 89 -7.68 -0.30 -4.33
CA LEU A 89 -7.44 0.58 -5.47
C LEU A 89 -8.71 1.34 -5.86
N ARG A 90 -9.86 0.66 -5.87
CA ARG A 90 -11.16 1.29 -6.15
C ARG A 90 -11.54 2.31 -5.09
N LYS A 91 -11.38 1.99 -3.80
CA LYS A 91 -11.78 2.88 -2.70
C LYS A 91 -10.92 4.14 -2.62
N GLU A 92 -9.62 3.99 -2.74
CA GLU A 92 -8.67 5.09 -2.52
C GLU A 92 -8.43 5.92 -3.78
N LEU A 93 -8.40 5.24 -4.94
CA LEU A 93 -7.96 5.83 -6.20
C LEU A 93 -9.01 5.75 -7.30
N GLY A 94 -10.17 5.12 -7.07
CA GLY A 94 -11.22 4.99 -8.07
C GLY A 94 -10.84 4.09 -9.27
N ILE A 95 -9.86 3.20 -9.10
CA ILE A 95 -9.41 2.28 -10.15
C ILE A 95 -10.27 1.01 -10.13
N GLU A 96 -10.84 0.65 -11.28
CA GLU A 96 -11.57 -0.61 -11.52
C GLU A 96 -10.70 -1.68 -12.19
#